data_AF-A0A0S6XQ74-F1
#
_entry.id   AF-A0A0S6XQ74-F1
#
_cell.length_a   1.000
_cell.length_b   1.000
_cell.length_c   1.000
_cell.angle_alpha   90.00
_cell.angle_beta   90.00
_cell.angle_gamma   90.00
#
_symmetry.space_group_name_H-M   'P 1'
#
loop_
_entity.id
_entity.type
_entity.pdbx_description
1 polymer ?
#
loop_
_entity_poly.entity_id
_entity_poly.type
_entity_poly.pdbx_seq_one_letter_code
_entity_poly.pdbx_strand_id
1 'polypeptide(L)'
;MVDVMGGINIIWQEANRDFSHRWRQHNPGKEVLPKGWRKAEGRRPLDEDVVFESDVCITLRDGVKIWADVFRPVTADGSRVPAILAWSPYGKQGNGMQALDNVPWRAGVPRDATSDLEKFEALDPAEWCPRGYAIVNLDSRGVFDSDGDMYSLGTQVHASPAFYSCTYTETLHCIGRERWVRCGRVHRSPALV
;
A
#
# COMPACT_ATOMS: atom_id res chain seq x y z
N MET A 1 19.47 10.47 27.20
CA MET A 1 19.99 10.04 28.52
C MET A 1 20.55 8.65 28.37
N VAL A 2 21.73 8.36 28.93
CA VAL A 2 22.31 7.02 28.90
C VAL A 2 22.04 6.38 30.26
N ASP A 3 21.42 5.20 30.26
CA ASP A 3 21.13 4.43 31.47
C ASP A 3 21.84 3.07 31.38
N VAL A 4 22.17 2.47 32.53
CA VAL A 4 22.88 1.18 32.56
C VAL A 4 21.94 0.12 33.12
N MET A 5 21.45 -0.76 32.26
CA MET A 5 20.58 -1.87 32.63
C MET A 5 21.33 -3.18 32.40
N GLY A 6 21.57 -3.94 33.47
CA GLY A 6 22.27 -5.23 33.39
C GLY A 6 23.71 -5.16 32.87
N GLY A 7 24.39 -4.00 33.02
CA GLY A 7 25.75 -3.78 32.54
C GLY A 7 25.86 -3.37 31.06
N ILE A 8 24.73 -3.17 30.36
CA ILE A 8 24.68 -2.67 28.99
C ILE A 8 24.27 -1.20 29.02
N ASN A 9 25.04 -0.35 28.33
CA ASN A 9 24.69 1.06 28.14
C ASN A 9 23.52 1.16 27.16
N ILE A 10 22.37 1.60 27.65
CA ILE A 10 21.17 1.83 26.84
C ILE A 10 21.09 3.31 26.52
N ILE A 11 21.01 3.62 25.23
CA ILE A 11 20.77 4.97 24.72
C ILE A 11 19.26 5.16 24.62
N TRP A 12 18.71 6.04 25.45
CA TRP A 12 17.30 6.41 25.36
C TRP A 12 17.13 7.57 24.38
N GLN A 13 16.26 7.35 23.39
CA GLN A 13 15.73 8.39 22.52
C GLN A 13 14.29 8.68 22.93
N GLU A 14 13.93 9.96 23.03
CA GLU A 14 12.56 10.34 23.27
C GLU A 14 11.68 9.89 22.10
N ALA A 15 10.59 9.19 22.38
CA ALA A 15 9.69 8.73 21.34
C ALA A 15 9.11 9.94 20.60
N ASN A 16 9.27 10.00 19.28
CA ASN A 16 8.61 11.02 18.48
C ASN A 16 7.09 10.80 18.55
N ARG A 17 6.39 11.70 19.23
CA ARG A 17 4.93 11.70 19.40
C ARG A 17 4.20 12.52 18.34
N ASP A 18 4.93 13.13 17.41
CA ASP A 18 4.35 13.85 16.29
C ASP A 18 4.08 12.88 15.13
N PHE A 19 2.80 12.56 14.95
CA PHE A 19 2.30 11.73 13.86
C PHE A 19 1.70 12.55 12.72
N SER A 20 1.70 13.89 12.81
CA SER A 20 1.06 14.77 11.82
C SER A 20 1.65 14.64 10.41
N HIS A 21 2.94 14.33 10.32
CA HIS A 21 3.64 14.06 9.06
C HIS A 21 3.49 12.60 8.56
N ARG A 22 2.87 11.73 9.35
CA ARG A 22 2.73 10.28 9.07
C ARG A 22 1.30 9.86 8.75
N TRP A 23 0.34 10.75 8.93
CA TRP A 23 -1.06 10.46 8.72
C TRP A 23 -1.62 11.39 7.65
N ARG A 24 -1.91 10.84 6.48
CA ARG A 24 -2.71 11.49 5.46
C ARG A 24 -4.17 11.27 5.82
N GLN A 25 -4.88 12.36 6.01
CA GLN A 25 -6.32 12.34 6.21
C GLN A 25 -7.01 11.66 5.02
N HIS A 26 -7.95 10.76 5.32
CA HIS A 26 -8.83 10.14 4.35
C HIS A 26 -9.49 11.22 3.46
N ASN A 27 -9.19 11.18 2.16
CA ASN A 27 -9.66 12.16 1.20
C ASN A 27 -9.77 11.51 -0.20
N PRO A 28 -10.94 10.93 -0.53
CA PRO A 28 -11.23 10.39 -1.85
C PRO A 28 -11.02 11.43 -2.95
N GLY A 29 -10.21 11.08 -3.94
CA GLY A 29 -9.81 12.00 -4.99
C GLY A 29 -9.16 11.30 -6.17
N LYS A 30 -9.09 12.01 -7.29
CA LYS A 30 -8.36 11.59 -8.48
C LYS A 30 -7.49 12.76 -8.94
N GLU A 31 -6.22 12.49 -9.12
CA GLU A 31 -5.25 13.44 -9.67
C GLU A 31 -4.32 12.75 -10.67
N VAL A 32 -3.62 13.55 -11.48
CA VAL A 32 -2.55 13.06 -12.36
C VAL A 32 -1.24 13.60 -11.82
N LEU A 33 -0.37 12.69 -11.39
CA LEU A 33 0.99 13.01 -10.98
C LEU A 33 1.83 13.15 -12.25
N PRO A 34 2.37 14.34 -12.56
CA PRO A 34 3.10 14.55 -13.80
C PRO A 34 4.44 13.83 -13.80
N LYS A 35 4.96 13.53 -14.98
CA LYS A 35 6.33 13.07 -15.18
C LYS A 35 7.31 14.00 -14.45
N GLY A 36 8.26 13.40 -13.74
CA GLY A 36 9.25 14.11 -12.94
C GLY A 36 8.77 14.49 -11.53
N TRP A 37 7.49 14.24 -11.19
CA TRP A 37 6.97 14.43 -9.84
C TRP A 37 7.78 13.60 -8.83
N ARG A 38 8.02 14.18 -7.66
CA ARG A 38 8.70 13.54 -6.53
C ARG A 38 7.94 13.87 -5.24
N LYS A 39 7.78 12.87 -4.37
CA LYS A 39 7.17 13.08 -3.06
C LYS A 39 8.06 13.90 -2.12
N ALA A 40 9.37 13.67 -2.18
CA ALA A 40 10.37 14.37 -1.39
C ALA A 40 11.74 14.38 -2.08
N GLU A 41 12.64 15.23 -1.60
CA GLU A 41 14.03 15.24 -2.06
C GLU A 41 14.70 13.87 -1.86
N GLY A 42 15.50 13.45 -2.85
CA GLY A 42 16.18 12.17 -2.87
C GLY A 42 15.31 10.96 -3.19
N ARG A 43 13.99 11.12 -3.43
CA ARG A 43 13.10 10.04 -3.90
C ARG A 43 13.13 9.90 -5.41
N ARG A 44 12.83 8.70 -5.92
CA ARG A 44 12.73 8.43 -7.36
C ARG A 44 11.66 9.36 -8.01
N PRO A 45 11.97 10.01 -9.14
CA PRO A 45 10.96 10.74 -9.91
C PRO A 45 10.07 9.77 -10.69
N LEU A 46 8.86 10.21 -11.03
CA LEU A 46 8.04 9.49 -12.00
C LEU A 46 8.64 9.58 -13.41
N ASP A 47 8.71 8.44 -14.11
CA ASP A 47 9.22 8.35 -15.49
C ASP A 47 8.17 8.81 -16.52
N GLU A 48 6.88 8.77 -16.15
CA GLU A 48 5.73 9.19 -16.95
C GLU A 48 4.61 9.79 -16.08
N ASP A 49 3.57 10.32 -16.71
CA ASP A 49 2.37 10.76 -16.01
C ASP A 49 1.61 9.55 -15.46
N VAL A 50 1.28 9.59 -14.17
CA VAL A 50 0.56 8.52 -13.47
C VAL A 50 -0.75 9.05 -12.94
N VAL A 51 -1.85 8.37 -13.27
CA VAL A 51 -3.14 8.61 -12.63
C VAL A 51 -3.09 8.04 -11.24
N PHE A 52 -3.43 8.85 -10.27
CA PHE A 52 -3.52 8.46 -8.87
C PHE A 52 -4.94 8.71 -8.35
N GLU A 53 -5.60 7.65 -7.91
CA GLU A 53 -6.91 7.68 -7.26
C GLU A 53 -6.73 7.30 -5.79
N SER A 54 -6.97 8.27 -4.89
CA SER A 54 -6.89 8.08 -3.44
C SER A 54 -8.20 7.57 -2.87
N ASP A 55 -8.10 6.74 -1.83
CA ASP A 55 -9.25 6.33 -1.00
C ASP A 55 -10.43 5.77 -1.83
N VAL A 56 -10.14 4.91 -2.80
CA VAL A 56 -11.16 4.19 -3.57
C VAL A 56 -11.90 3.22 -2.65
N CYS A 57 -13.22 3.40 -2.53
CA CYS A 57 -14.09 2.56 -1.73
C CYS A 57 -14.30 1.20 -2.36
N ILE A 58 -14.03 0.13 -1.63
CA ILE A 58 -14.38 -1.24 -1.99
C ILE A 58 -15.32 -1.79 -0.93
N THR A 59 -16.58 -2.03 -1.32
CA THR A 59 -17.59 -2.61 -0.44
C THR A 59 -17.51 -4.14 -0.50
N LEU A 60 -17.29 -4.76 0.65
CA LEU A 60 -17.26 -6.21 0.83
C LEU A 60 -18.68 -6.77 0.94
N ARG A 61 -18.83 -8.09 0.83
CA ARG A 61 -20.16 -8.75 0.78
C ARG A 61 -21.02 -8.54 2.03
N ASP A 62 -20.38 -8.30 3.17
CA ASP A 62 -21.04 -8.04 4.45
C ASP A 62 -21.28 -6.54 4.71
N GLY A 63 -21.08 -5.70 3.68
CA GLY A 63 -21.31 -4.26 3.74
C GLY A 63 -20.14 -3.45 4.28
N VAL A 64 -19.08 -4.09 4.77
CA VAL A 64 -17.87 -3.42 5.27
C VAL A 64 -17.14 -2.73 4.12
N LYS A 65 -16.75 -1.48 4.35
CA LYS A 65 -15.97 -0.69 3.38
C LYS A 65 -14.50 -0.76 3.71
N ILE A 66 -13.70 -1.09 2.70
CA ILE A 66 -12.24 -1.01 2.76
C ILE A 66 -11.76 -0.03 1.71
N TRP A 67 -10.57 0.52 1.90
CA TRP A 67 -10.07 1.63 1.07
C TRP A 67 -8.75 1.29 0.41
N ALA A 68 -8.61 1.72 -0.85
CA ALA A 68 -7.41 1.48 -1.63
C ALA A 68 -6.92 2.76 -2.32
N ASP A 69 -5.61 2.86 -2.49
CA ASP A 69 -4.98 3.80 -3.41
C ASP A 69 -4.67 3.08 -4.71
N VAL A 70 -5.06 3.66 -5.84
CA VAL A 70 -4.85 3.09 -7.17
C VAL A 70 -3.94 3.99 -7.98
N PHE A 71 -2.82 3.43 -8.43
CA PHE A 71 -1.91 4.06 -9.38
C PHE A 71 -2.00 3.35 -10.71
N ARG A 72 -2.14 4.10 -11.80
CA ARG A 72 -2.24 3.51 -13.13
C ARG A 72 -1.70 4.44 -14.21
N PRO A 73 -1.24 3.90 -15.34
CA PRO A 73 -0.79 4.73 -16.47
C PRO A 73 -1.93 5.61 -17.00
N VAL A 74 -1.62 6.81 -17.47
CA VAL A 74 -2.61 7.69 -18.15
C VAL A 74 -3.24 7.03 -19.38
N THR A 75 -2.51 6.13 -20.05
CA THR A 75 -3.00 5.34 -21.19
C THR A 75 -4.14 4.38 -20.83
N ALA A 76 -4.36 4.13 -19.53
CA ALA A 76 -5.46 3.32 -19.03
C ALA A 76 -6.84 4.03 -19.08
N ASP A 77 -6.90 5.35 -19.31
CA ASP A 77 -8.19 6.08 -19.48
C ASP A 77 -8.88 5.79 -20.84
N GLY A 78 -8.31 4.92 -21.68
CA GLY A 78 -8.94 4.38 -22.90
C GLY A 78 -8.66 2.90 -23.18
N SER A 79 -7.87 2.24 -22.32
CA SER A 79 -7.47 0.84 -22.50
C SER A 79 -7.36 0.13 -21.15
N ARG A 80 -7.59 -1.19 -21.13
CA ARG A 80 -7.54 -1.96 -19.89
C ARG A 80 -6.11 -2.43 -19.59
N VAL A 81 -5.65 -2.25 -18.35
CA VAL A 81 -4.33 -2.66 -17.86
C VAL A 81 -4.42 -3.75 -16.78
N PRO A 82 -3.44 -4.68 -16.69
CA PRO A 82 -3.35 -5.61 -15.56
C PRO A 82 -3.14 -4.85 -14.25
N ALA A 83 -3.82 -5.29 -13.18
CA ALA A 83 -3.69 -4.71 -11.84
C ALA A 83 -2.94 -5.68 -10.91
N ILE A 84 -2.02 -5.14 -10.11
CA ILE A 84 -1.33 -5.84 -9.04
C ILE A 84 -1.81 -5.28 -7.71
N LEU A 85 -2.37 -6.16 -6.88
CA LEU A 85 -2.93 -5.81 -5.57
C LEU A 85 -1.89 -6.08 -4.49
N ALA A 86 -1.48 -5.03 -3.79
CA ALA A 86 -0.75 -5.12 -2.53
C ALA A 86 -1.75 -5.07 -1.37
N TRP A 87 -1.87 -6.20 -0.68
CA TRP A 87 -2.80 -6.40 0.41
C TRP A 87 -2.00 -6.66 1.69
N SER A 88 -2.04 -5.73 2.65
CA SER A 88 -1.35 -5.86 3.94
C SER A 88 -1.90 -4.84 4.95
N PRO A 89 -1.65 -5.03 6.27
CA PRO A 89 -2.12 -4.10 7.30
C PRO A 89 -1.17 -2.89 7.50
N TYR A 90 -0.27 -2.64 6.54
CA TYR A 90 0.85 -1.72 6.74
C TYR A 90 0.59 -0.27 6.33
N GLY A 91 -0.64 0.05 5.93
CA GLY A 91 -1.04 1.41 5.55
C GLY A 91 -0.74 1.74 4.11
N LYS A 92 -1.70 2.35 3.43
CA LYS A 92 -1.52 2.91 2.09
C LYS A 92 -0.76 4.25 2.17
N GLN A 93 -0.58 4.91 1.03
CA GLN A 93 0.44 5.93 0.73
C GLN A 93 0.88 6.79 1.93
N GLY A 94 1.99 6.39 2.58
CA GLY A 94 2.60 7.14 3.69
C GLY A 94 1.84 7.16 5.01
N ASN A 95 0.66 6.54 5.11
CA ASN A 95 -0.13 6.40 6.34
C ASN A 95 0.39 5.27 7.24
N GLY A 96 1.18 4.38 6.64
CA GLY A 96 1.81 3.27 7.33
C GLY A 96 2.83 3.70 8.37
N MET A 97 2.72 3.14 9.58
CA MET A 97 3.83 3.16 10.54
C MET A 97 5.07 2.44 10.00
N GLN A 98 4.88 1.54 9.03
CA GLN A 98 5.94 0.83 8.34
C GLN A 98 6.21 1.52 7.01
N ALA A 99 7.34 2.20 6.93
CA ALA A 99 7.91 2.77 5.71
C ALA A 99 9.38 2.38 5.67
N LEU A 100 9.99 2.30 4.48
CA LEU A 100 11.40 1.92 4.36
C LEU A 100 12.32 2.84 5.19
N ASP A 101 11.97 4.12 5.30
CA ASP A 101 12.73 5.10 6.10
C ASP A 101 12.69 4.82 7.61
N ASN A 102 11.73 4.01 8.08
CA ASN A 102 11.63 3.57 9.48
C ASN A 102 12.38 2.24 9.74
N VAL A 103 12.88 1.58 8.70
CA VAL A 103 13.67 0.34 8.82
C VAL A 103 15.15 0.72 8.97
N PRO A 104 15.90 0.07 9.89
CA PRO A 104 17.35 0.26 9.97
C PRO A 104 18.02 0.18 8.60
N TRP A 105 18.74 1.25 8.27
CA TRP A 105 19.48 1.44 7.01
C TRP A 105 18.62 1.27 5.75
N ARG A 106 17.31 1.52 5.85
CA ARG A 106 16.31 1.31 4.79
C ARG A 106 16.34 -0.11 4.20
N ALA A 107 16.69 -1.11 5.02
CA ALA A 107 16.96 -2.48 4.56
C ALA A 107 17.99 -2.57 3.41
N GLY A 108 18.91 -1.61 3.30
CA GLY A 108 19.88 -1.52 2.22
C GLY A 108 19.33 -0.97 0.91
N VAL A 109 18.05 -0.58 0.85
CA VAL A 109 17.47 0.05 -0.33
C VAL A 109 17.97 1.49 -0.43
N PRO A 110 18.48 1.97 -1.58
CA PRO A 110 18.82 3.37 -1.80
C PRO A 110 17.59 4.28 -1.81
N ARG A 111 17.71 5.54 -1.35
CA ARG A 111 16.56 6.46 -1.21
C ARG A 111 15.94 6.85 -2.56
N ASP A 112 16.77 6.93 -3.58
CA ASP A 112 16.43 7.22 -4.97
C ASP A 112 15.93 6.01 -5.74
N ALA A 113 15.95 4.81 -5.15
CA ALA A 113 15.40 3.61 -5.75
C ALA A 113 13.86 3.54 -5.66
N THR A 114 13.24 4.27 -4.71
CA THR A 114 11.78 4.26 -4.53
C THR A 114 11.17 5.66 -4.51
N SER A 115 9.94 5.81 -5.00
CA SER A 115 9.25 7.10 -5.13
C SER A 115 8.49 7.52 -3.86
N ASP A 116 8.39 6.62 -2.88
CA ASP A 116 7.59 6.77 -1.66
C ASP A 116 6.07 6.82 -1.92
N LEU A 117 5.66 6.33 -3.10
CA LEU A 117 4.26 6.00 -3.43
C LEU A 117 3.95 4.53 -3.11
N GLU A 118 4.98 3.70 -2.98
CA GLU A 118 4.87 2.32 -2.55
C GLU A 118 4.32 2.22 -1.12
N LYS A 119 3.51 1.19 -0.90
CA LYS A 119 3.24 0.66 0.43
C LYS A 119 4.42 -0.20 0.87
N PHE A 120 4.65 -0.35 2.18
CA PHE A 120 5.69 -1.26 2.68
C PHE A 120 5.47 -2.69 2.17
N GLU A 121 6.53 -3.30 1.63
CA GLU A 121 6.53 -4.60 0.90
C GLU A 121 5.74 -4.62 -0.42
N ALA A 122 5.17 -3.49 -0.86
CA ALA A 122 4.49 -3.38 -2.13
C ALA A 122 5.42 -2.94 -3.27
N LEU A 123 4.90 -3.04 -4.48
CA LEU A 123 5.56 -2.56 -5.68
C LEU A 123 5.48 -1.04 -5.77
N ASP A 124 6.54 -0.42 -6.28
CA ASP A 124 6.58 1.02 -6.52
C ASP A 124 5.82 1.40 -7.80
N PRO A 125 4.76 2.22 -7.72
CA PRO A 125 4.07 2.75 -8.90
C PRO A 125 5.00 3.41 -9.92
N ALA A 126 6.06 4.10 -9.49
CA ALA A 126 7.01 4.76 -10.38
C ALA A 126 7.76 3.78 -11.29
N GLU A 127 7.94 2.53 -10.85
CA GLU A 127 8.60 1.47 -11.61
C GLU A 127 7.60 0.64 -12.45
N TRP A 128 6.39 0.43 -11.94
CA TRP A 128 5.43 -0.52 -12.52
C TRP A 128 4.37 0.10 -13.42
N CYS A 129 3.99 1.36 -13.20
CA CYS A 129 3.11 2.08 -14.13
C CYS A 129 3.73 2.21 -15.54
N PRO A 130 5.00 2.63 -15.70
CA PRO A 130 5.66 2.65 -17.03
C PRO A 130 5.70 1.29 -17.74
N ARG A 131 5.59 0.19 -16.99
CA ARG A 131 5.55 -1.18 -17.53
C ARG A 131 4.14 -1.61 -17.97
N GLY A 132 3.15 -0.73 -17.85
CA GLY A 132 1.76 -0.97 -18.21
C GLY A 132 0.93 -1.67 -17.13
N TYR A 133 1.36 -1.64 -15.86
CA TYR A 133 0.61 -2.22 -14.75
C TYR A 133 -0.05 -1.13 -13.89
N ALA A 134 -1.24 -1.42 -13.38
CA ALA A 134 -1.83 -0.66 -12.29
C ALA A 134 -1.39 -1.28 -10.94
N ILE A 135 -1.05 -0.43 -9.98
CA ILE A 135 -0.72 -0.81 -8.61
C ILE A 135 -1.87 -0.41 -7.70
N VAL A 136 -2.40 -1.36 -6.94
CA VAL A 136 -3.48 -1.14 -5.98
C VAL A 136 -2.96 -1.40 -4.58
N ASN A 137 -2.78 -0.33 -3.81
CA ASN A 137 -2.35 -0.37 -2.42
C ASN A 137 -3.58 -0.32 -1.52
N LEU A 138 -3.98 -1.46 -0.98
CA LEU A 138 -5.21 -1.58 -0.19
C LEU A 138 -4.91 -1.67 1.31
N ASP A 139 -5.68 -0.94 2.12
CA ASP A 139 -5.76 -1.18 3.55
C ASP A 139 -6.80 -2.27 3.83
N SER A 140 -6.34 -3.35 4.46
CA SER A 140 -7.19 -4.47 4.81
C SER A 140 -8.28 -4.05 5.81
N ARG A 141 -9.34 -4.85 5.88
CA ARG A 141 -10.41 -4.70 6.88
C ARG A 141 -9.86 -4.45 8.29
N GLY A 142 -10.45 -3.47 8.99
CA GLY A 142 -10.08 -3.07 10.34
C GLY A 142 -8.69 -2.46 10.47
N VAL A 143 -8.17 -1.90 9.38
CA VAL A 143 -6.87 -1.22 9.34
C VAL A 143 -7.05 0.18 8.79
N PHE A 144 -6.48 1.16 9.51
CA PHE A 144 -6.63 2.59 9.23
C PHE A 144 -8.11 2.99 9.11
N ASP A 145 -8.50 3.63 8.01
CA ASP A 145 -9.87 4.10 7.78
C ASP A 145 -10.82 2.99 7.29
N SER A 146 -10.33 1.75 7.11
CA SER A 146 -11.16 0.63 6.67
C SER A 146 -12.00 0.07 7.82
N ASP A 147 -13.29 -0.11 7.56
CA ASP A 147 -14.27 -0.61 8.53
C ASP A 147 -13.94 -2.05 8.98
N GLY A 148 -14.60 -2.45 10.07
CA GLY A 148 -14.56 -3.81 10.62
C GLY A 148 -13.36 -4.07 11.53
N ASP A 149 -13.11 -5.35 11.82
CA ASP A 149 -12.06 -5.77 12.75
C ASP A 149 -10.92 -6.48 12.02
N MET A 150 -9.68 -6.12 12.37
CA MET A 150 -8.48 -6.83 11.94
C MET A 150 -8.17 -7.94 12.94
N TYR A 151 -8.20 -9.19 12.47
CA TYR A 151 -7.77 -10.35 13.26
C TYR A 151 -6.35 -10.75 12.82
N SER A 152 -5.35 -10.43 13.64
CA SER A 152 -3.97 -10.87 13.44
C SER A 152 -3.78 -12.26 14.06
N LEU A 153 -3.45 -13.27 13.25
CA LEU A 153 -3.14 -14.65 13.67
C LEU A 153 -4.21 -15.40 14.51
N GLY A 154 -5.46 -14.96 14.54
CA GLY A 154 -6.56 -15.62 15.28
C GLY A 154 -7.11 -16.89 14.61
N THR A 155 -8.07 -17.57 15.24
CA THR A 155 -8.87 -18.64 14.60
C THR A 155 -9.67 -18.11 13.39
N GLN A 156 -9.83 -16.81 13.23
CA GLN A 156 -10.34 -16.23 11.99
C GLN A 156 -9.32 -16.28 10.83
N VAL A 157 -8.04 -16.44 11.15
CA VAL A 157 -6.91 -16.66 10.24
C VAL A 157 -6.63 -18.16 10.05
N HIS A 158 -6.95 -19.02 11.04
CA HIS A 158 -6.63 -20.46 11.02
C HIS A 158 -7.83 -21.43 10.95
N ALA A 159 -9.00 -21.06 11.49
CA ALA A 159 -10.21 -21.89 11.51
C ALA A 159 -11.14 -21.65 10.30
N SER A 160 -10.78 -20.72 9.41
CA SER A 160 -11.20 -20.81 8.02
C SER A 160 -10.09 -20.25 7.12
N PRO A 161 -9.44 -21.06 6.27
CA PRO A 161 -8.69 -20.57 5.11
C PRO A 161 -9.54 -19.70 4.17
N ALA A 162 -10.85 -19.62 4.45
CA ALA A 162 -11.84 -18.88 3.70
C ALA A 162 -11.77 -17.38 3.95
N PHE A 163 -11.56 -16.80 5.14
CA PHE A 163 -11.86 -15.36 5.33
C PHE A 163 -10.80 -14.37 4.81
N TYR A 164 -9.50 -14.61 5.06
CA TYR A 164 -8.41 -13.83 4.43
C TYR A 164 -8.43 -13.99 2.90
N SER A 165 -8.69 -15.23 2.45
CA SER A 165 -8.93 -15.56 1.04
C SER A 165 -10.20 -14.88 0.52
N CYS A 166 -11.28 -14.76 1.31
CA CYS A 166 -12.57 -14.23 0.87
C CYS A 166 -12.52 -12.72 0.76
N THR A 167 -11.97 -11.98 1.73
CA THR A 167 -11.78 -10.54 1.58
C THR A 167 -10.80 -10.21 0.46
N TYR A 168 -9.72 -10.99 0.31
CA TYR A 168 -8.79 -10.86 -0.81
C TYR A 168 -9.46 -11.17 -2.17
N THR A 169 -10.22 -12.26 -2.26
CA THR A 169 -10.91 -12.66 -3.51
C THR A 169 -12.06 -11.71 -3.84
N GLU A 170 -12.77 -11.19 -2.85
CA GLU A 170 -13.78 -10.14 -3.00
C GLU A 170 -13.14 -8.85 -3.49
N THR A 171 -12.01 -8.45 -2.91
CA THR A 171 -11.23 -7.30 -3.36
C THR A 171 -10.82 -7.46 -4.82
N LEU A 172 -10.26 -8.63 -5.18
CA LEU A 172 -9.91 -8.96 -6.56
C LEU A 172 -11.11 -8.91 -7.50
N HIS A 173 -12.28 -9.37 -7.05
CA HIS A 173 -13.49 -9.38 -7.86
C HIS A 173 -14.07 -7.97 -8.04
N CYS A 174 -14.06 -7.13 -7.00
CA CYS A 174 -14.45 -5.72 -7.10
C CYS A 174 -13.50 -4.94 -8.02
N ILE A 175 -12.18 -5.08 -7.81
CA ILE A 175 -11.18 -4.46 -8.70
C ILE A 175 -11.33 -4.99 -10.12
N GLY A 176 -11.58 -6.28 -10.32
CA GLY A 176 -11.78 -6.89 -11.63
C GLY A 176 -12.99 -6.35 -12.41
N ARG A 177 -13.92 -5.65 -11.74
CA ARG A 177 -15.08 -4.98 -12.37
C ARG A 177 -14.78 -3.54 -12.79
N GLU A 178 -13.68 -2.96 -12.34
CA GLU A 178 -13.27 -1.61 -12.72
C GLU A 178 -13.05 -1.51 -14.23
N ARG A 179 -13.49 -0.40 -14.83
CA ARG A 179 -13.49 -0.24 -16.30
C ARG A 179 -12.10 -0.28 -16.92
N TRP A 180 -11.10 0.13 -16.14
CA TRP A 180 -9.68 0.19 -16.52
C TRP A 180 -8.92 -1.11 -16.24
N VAL A 181 -9.52 -2.10 -15.55
CA VAL A 181 -8.84 -3.37 -15.24
C VAL A 181 -8.99 -4.36 -16.37
N ARG A 182 -7.86 -4.89 -16.86
CA ARG A 182 -7.81 -5.99 -17.81
C ARG A 182 -8.06 -7.28 -17.06
N CYS A 183 -9.29 -7.77 -17.12
CA CYS A 183 -9.63 -9.09 -16.59
C CYS A 183 -8.91 -10.17 -17.43
N GLY A 184 -7.85 -10.74 -16.86
CA GLY A 184 -7.01 -11.77 -17.49
C GLY A 184 -5.85 -12.18 -16.58
N ARG A 185 -6.04 -13.26 -15.81
CA ARG A 185 -5.09 -13.90 -14.88
C ARG A 185 -4.52 -12.99 -13.78
N VAL A 186 -5.11 -13.08 -12.58
CA VAL A 186 -4.46 -12.62 -11.34
C VAL A 186 -3.31 -13.57 -11.03
N HIS A 187 -2.08 -13.07 -11.03
CA HIS A 187 -0.90 -13.85 -10.65
C HIS A 187 -0.89 -14.00 -9.13
N ARG A 188 -1.22 -15.19 -8.61
CA ARG A 188 -0.82 -15.55 -7.24
C ARG A 188 0.70 -15.71 -7.29
N SER A 189 1.44 -14.85 -6.59
CA SER A 189 2.84 -15.15 -6.30
C SER A 189 2.89 -16.52 -5.61
N PRO A 190 3.61 -17.51 -6.15
CA PRO A 190 3.78 -18.76 -5.44
C PRO A 190 4.49 -18.42 -4.13
N ALA A 191 3.85 -18.78 -3.01
CA ALA A 191 4.48 -18.71 -1.70
C ALA A 191 5.85 -19.38 -1.79
N LEU A 192 6.88 -18.65 -1.36
CA LEU A 192 8.19 -19.24 -1.11
C LEU A 192 7.98 -20.39 -0.11
N VAL A 193 8.24 -21.61 -0.58
CA VAL A 193 8.27 -22.84 0.20
C VAL A 193 9.53 -22.87 1.05
#